data_AF-A0A950ASB2-F1
#
_entry.id   AF-A0A950ASB2-F1
#
_cell.length_a   1.000
_cell.length_b   1.000
_cell.length_c   1.000
_cell.angle_alpha   90.00
_cell.angle_beta   90.00
_cell.angle_gamma   90.00
#
_symmetry.space_group_name_H-M   'P 1'
#
loop_
_entity.id
_entity.type
_entity.pdbx_description
1 polymer ?
#
loop_
_entity_poly.entity_id
_entity_poly.type
_entity_poly.pdbx_seq_one_letter_code
_entity_poly.pdbx_strand_id
1 'polypeptide(L)'
;RGVLVRHLVMPGQSAETEQICRWLAEEVSRDTYINIMGQYRPAYEVGQIAQDGAVTKYAEIDRRPGSDEIARAYEAARRVGLWRFDQRWAV
;
A
#
# COMPACT_ATOMS: atom_id res chain seq x y z
N ARG A 1 1.15 -25.30 5.05
CA ARG A 1 0.62 -24.49 3.92
C ARG A 1 0.06 -23.21 4.53
N GLY A 2 0.45 -22.04 4.02
CA GLY A 2 0.01 -20.75 4.56
C GLY A 2 -0.14 -19.72 3.44
N VAL A 3 -0.72 -18.57 3.77
CA VAL A 3 -0.93 -17.44 2.85
C VAL A 3 0.03 -16.30 3.23
N LEU A 4 0.69 -15.73 2.24
CA LEU A 4 1.45 -14.48 2.35
C LEU A 4 0.71 -13.40 1.58
N VAL A 5 0.30 -12.35 2.27
CA VAL A 5 -0.33 -11.18 1.66
C VAL A 5 0.73 -10.12 1.40
N ARG A 6 0.83 -9.68 0.15
CA ARG A 6 1.74 -8.62 -0.28
C ARG A 6 0.93 -7.34 -0.48
N HIS A 7 1.04 -6.42 0.46
CA HIS A 7 0.34 -5.15 0.47
C HIS A 7 1.21 -4.05 -0.15
N LEU A 8 0.85 -3.59 -1.34
CA LEU A 8 1.52 -2.48 -2.00
C LEU A 8 0.93 -1.16 -1.50
N VAL A 9 1.75 -0.31 -0.90
CA VAL A 9 1.33 1.02 -0.43
C VAL A 9 1.18 1.94 -1.63
N MET A 10 0.00 2.50 -1.78
CA MET A 10 -0.33 3.46 -2.82
C MET A 10 -0.20 4.90 -2.26
N PRO A 11 0.37 5.85 -3.03
CA PRO A 11 0.43 7.25 -2.63
C PRO A 11 -0.99 7.81 -2.43
N GLY A 12 -1.20 8.57 -1.36
CA GLY A 12 -2.47 9.21 -1.03
C GLY A 12 -3.55 8.29 -0.46
N GLN A 13 -3.32 6.96 -0.40
CA GLN A 13 -4.36 5.97 -0.06
C GLN A 13 -4.10 5.28 1.30
N SER A 14 -3.79 6.07 2.32
CA SER A 14 -3.55 5.54 3.68
C SER A 14 -4.83 4.97 4.30
N ALA A 15 -5.99 5.57 4.04
CA ALA A 15 -7.27 5.12 4.59
C ALA A 15 -7.67 3.73 4.06
N GLU A 16 -7.43 3.47 2.79
CA GLU A 16 -7.65 2.19 2.14
C GLU A 16 -6.72 1.12 2.73
N THR A 17 -5.46 1.49 3.01
CA THR A 17 -4.52 0.60 3.69
C THR A 17 -5.02 0.21 5.09
N GLU A 18 -5.59 1.14 5.85
CA GLU A 18 -6.19 0.83 7.15
C GLU A 18 -7.37 -0.13 7.04
N GLN A 19 -8.24 0.08 6.05
CA GLN A 19 -9.40 -0.78 5.81
C GLN A 19 -8.97 -2.20 5.42
N ILE A 20 -7.98 -2.32 4.53
CA ILE A 20 -7.42 -3.63 4.12
C ILE A 20 -6.80 -4.35 5.32
N CYS A 21 -6.00 -3.66 6.13
CA CYS A 21 -5.41 -4.26 7.33
C CYS A 21 -6.50 -4.78 8.28
N ARG A 22 -7.53 -3.97 8.53
CA ARG A 22 -8.67 -4.35 9.36
C ARG A 22 -9.36 -5.60 8.83
N TRP A 23 -9.71 -5.60 7.54
CA TRP A 23 -10.35 -6.74 6.89
C TRP A 23 -9.50 -8.01 6.99
N LEU A 24 -8.18 -7.91 6.78
CA LEU A 24 -7.27 -9.05 6.94
C LEU A 24 -7.29 -9.61 8.37
N ALA A 25 -7.33 -8.75 9.38
CA ALA A 25 -7.34 -9.16 10.78
C ALA A 25 -8.69 -9.75 11.23
N GLU A 26 -9.81 -9.26 10.67
CA GLU A 26 -11.17 -9.65 11.02
C GLU A 26 -11.65 -10.88 10.24
N GLU A 27 -11.41 -10.93 8.92
CA GLU A 27 -12.00 -11.92 8.02
C GLU A 27 -11.03 -13.05 7.64
N VAL A 28 -9.72 -12.80 7.66
CA VAL A 28 -8.71 -13.82 7.28
C VAL A 28 -8.08 -14.44 8.52
N SER A 29 -7.26 -13.69 9.25
CA SER A 29 -6.65 -14.06 10.52
C SER A 29 -5.59 -13.02 10.91
N ARG A 30 -5.46 -12.76 12.23
CA ARG A 30 -4.36 -11.97 12.80
C ARG A 30 -2.98 -12.63 12.63
N ASP A 31 -2.94 -13.94 12.40
CA ASP A 31 -1.72 -14.72 12.17
C ASP A 31 -1.32 -14.82 10.68
N THR A 32 -1.97 -14.02 9.82
CA THR A 32 -1.61 -13.89 8.41
C THR A 32 -0.24 -13.23 8.27
N TYR A 33 0.62 -13.81 7.43
CA TYR A 33 1.87 -13.14 7.05
C TYR A 33 1.56 -11.99 6.11
N ILE A 34 2.07 -10.80 6.44
CA ILE A 34 1.92 -9.60 5.63
C ILE A 34 3.27 -9.00 5.27
N ASN A 35 3.45 -8.66 4.00
CA ASN A 35 4.59 -7.93 3.49
C ASN A 35 4.09 -6.56 3.00
N ILE A 36 4.48 -5.48 3.69
CA ILE A 36 4.15 -4.10 3.31
C ILE A 36 5.26 -3.57 2.41
N MET A 37 4.91 -3.07 1.23
CA MET A 37 5.87 -2.64 0.20
C MET A 37 5.62 -1.21 -0.25
N GLY A 38 6.66 -0.37 -0.21
CA GLY A 38 6.66 0.97 -0.82
C GLY A 38 7.02 0.98 -2.30
N GLN A 39 6.90 -0.16 -2.98
CA GLN A 39 7.52 -0.40 -4.29
C GLN A 39 6.70 0.16 -5.48
N TYR A 40 5.65 0.94 -5.23
CA TYR A 40 4.85 1.52 -6.28
C TYR A 40 5.69 2.50 -7.11
N ARG A 41 5.62 2.34 -8.44
CA ARG A 41 6.28 3.21 -9.41
C ARG A 41 5.25 3.63 -10.46
N PRO A 42 4.96 4.93 -10.60
CA PRO A 42 4.15 5.46 -11.70
C PRO A 42 4.66 4.95 -13.04
N ALA A 43 3.75 4.52 -13.91
CA ALA A 43 4.08 3.97 -15.23
C ALA A 43 2.91 4.16 -16.21
N TYR A 44 3.22 4.06 -17.51
CA TYR A 44 2.25 4.14 -18.60
C TYR A 44 1.49 5.49 -18.64
N GLU A 45 0.18 5.48 -18.39
CA GLU A 45 -0.71 6.65 -18.46
C GLU A 45 -0.68 7.54 -17.22
N VAL A 46 -0.04 7.09 -16.14
CA VAL A 46 -0.01 7.81 -14.87
C VAL A 46 0.72 9.14 -15.02
N GLY A 47 0.04 10.25 -14.71
CA GLY A 47 0.64 11.60 -14.70
C GLY A 47 0.92 12.17 -16.09
N GLN A 48 0.31 11.62 -17.15
CA GLN A 48 0.45 12.19 -18.49
C GLN A 48 -0.19 13.58 -18.59
N ILE A 49 0.37 14.42 -19.46
CA ILE A 49 -0.16 15.74 -19.81
C ILE A 49 -0.79 15.64 -21.19
N ALA A 50 -2.06 16.06 -21.32
CA ALA A 50 -2.74 16.17 -22.60
C ALA A 50 -2.14 17.27 -23.47
N GLN A 51 -2.44 17.22 -24.76
CA GLN A 51 -1.99 18.21 -25.74
C GLN A 51 -2.47 19.64 -25.42
N ASP A 52 -3.55 19.79 -24.66
CA ASP A 52 -4.10 21.06 -24.19
C ASP A 52 -3.48 21.56 -22.87
N GLY A 53 -2.50 20.84 -22.33
CA GLY A 53 -1.81 21.17 -21.08
C GLY A 53 -2.52 20.68 -19.82
N ALA A 54 -3.66 19.98 -19.91
CA ALA A 54 -4.33 19.40 -18.76
C ALA A 54 -3.62 18.12 -18.28
N VAL A 55 -3.53 17.92 -16.95
CA VAL A 55 -3.11 16.63 -16.39
C VAL A 55 -4.24 15.62 -16.60
N THR A 56 -3.99 14.51 -17.29
CA THR A 56 -5.07 13.68 -17.85
C THR A 56 -5.54 12.57 -16.92
N LYS A 57 -4.63 11.70 -16.50
CA LYS A 57 -5.02 10.38 -15.97
C LYS A 57 -4.19 9.98 -14.76
N TYR A 58 -4.89 9.53 -13.72
CA TYR A 58 -4.31 8.98 -12.49
C TYR A 58 -3.30 9.91 -11.79
N ALA A 59 -3.56 11.22 -11.83
CA ALA A 59 -2.70 12.24 -11.21
C ALA A 59 -2.53 12.01 -9.70
N GLU A 60 -3.55 11.43 -9.06
CA GLU A 60 -3.55 11.12 -7.63
C GLU A 60 -2.51 10.06 -7.22
N ILE A 61 -1.99 9.29 -8.19
CA ILE A 61 -0.95 8.29 -7.98
C ILE A 61 0.31 8.56 -8.80
N ASP A 62 0.59 9.80 -9.19
CA ASP A 62 1.72 10.17 -10.04
C ASP A 62 3.11 10.16 -9.37
N ARG A 63 3.17 9.72 -8.12
CA ARG A 63 4.39 9.71 -7.31
C ARG A 63 4.59 8.37 -6.61
N ARG A 64 5.78 8.18 -6.04
CA ARG A 64 6.02 7.07 -5.11
C ARG A 64 5.36 7.35 -3.76
N PRO A 65 4.99 6.31 -3.00
CA PRO A 65 4.58 6.48 -1.62
C PRO A 65 5.75 7.03 -0.79
N GLY A 66 5.44 7.95 0.12
CA GLY A 66 6.40 8.50 1.07
C GLY A 66 6.73 7.51 2.19
N SER A 67 7.83 7.77 2.91
CA SER A 67 8.20 6.98 4.08
C SER A 67 7.15 7.04 5.19
N ASP A 68 6.43 8.16 5.30
CA ASP A 68 5.34 8.34 6.26
C ASP A 68 4.12 7.49 5.90
N GLU A 69 3.78 7.36 4.62
CA GLU A 69 2.68 6.50 4.15
C GLU A 69 3.00 5.02 4.40
N ILE A 70 4.26 4.62 4.18
CA ILE A 70 4.73 3.27 4.52
C ILE A 70 4.69 3.04 6.03
N ALA A 71 5.16 4.01 6.83
CA ALA A 71 5.11 3.91 8.29
C ALA A 71 3.66 3.78 8.81
N ARG A 72 2.74 4.59 8.28
CA ARG A 72 1.30 4.48 8.58
C ARG A 72 0.72 3.12 8.23
N ALA A 73 1.16 2.50 7.12
CA ALA A 73 0.74 1.15 6.77
C ALA A 73 1.16 0.12 7.83
N TYR A 74 2.41 0.22 8.33
CA TYR A 74 2.87 -0.65 9.43
C TYR A 74 2.11 -0.39 10.73
N GLU A 75 1.84 0.86 11.07
CA GLU A 75 1.07 1.24 12.25
C GLU A 75 -0.37 0.72 12.18
N ALA A 76 -1.01 0.86 11.01
CA ALA A 76 -2.35 0.34 10.75
C ALA A 76 -2.42 -1.17 10.95
N ALA A 77 -1.48 -1.92 10.35
CA ALA A 77 -1.38 -3.36 10.51
C ALA A 77 -1.20 -3.77 11.98
N ARG A 78 -0.29 -3.09 12.72
CA ARG A 78 -0.07 -3.35 14.15
C ARG A 78 -1.31 -3.07 14.99
N ARG A 79 -2.00 -1.96 14.72
CA ARG A 79 -3.19 -1.52 15.48
C ARG A 79 -4.33 -2.55 15.43
N VAL A 80 -4.46 -3.26 14.31
CA VAL A 80 -5.48 -4.31 14.13
C VAL A 80 -5.00 -5.70 14.57
N GLY A 81 -3.76 -5.80 15.06
CA GLY A 81 -3.19 -7.04 15.60
C GLY A 81 -2.47 -7.93 14.57
N LEU A 82 -2.19 -7.43 13.36
CA LEU A 82 -1.29 -8.12 12.44
C LEU A 82 0.15 -7.96 12.94
N TRP A 83 0.84 -9.07 13.13
CA TRP A 83 2.15 -9.08 13.77
C TRP A 83 3.24 -9.80 12.97
N ARG A 84 2.87 -10.66 12.01
CA ARG A 84 3.80 -11.46 11.20
C ARG A 84 4.24 -10.71 9.96
N PHE A 85 5.13 -9.74 10.15
CA PHE A 85 5.70 -8.98 9.04
C PHE A 85 6.81 -9.78 8.34
N ASP A 86 6.63 -10.02 7.04
CA ASP A 86 7.71 -10.53 6.18
C ASP A 86 8.54 -9.34 5.66
N GLN A 87 9.83 -9.29 6.04
CA GLN A 87 10.74 -8.18 5.72
C GLN A 87 11.72 -8.48 4.60
N ARG A 88 11.55 -9.60 3.88
CA ARG A 88 12.53 -10.10 2.90
C ARG A 88 12.73 -9.19 1.68
N TRP A 89 11.86 -8.20 1.47
CA TRP A 89 11.92 -7.25 0.35
C TRP A 89 11.55 -5.81 0.75
N ALA A 90 11.81 -5.40 1.99
CA ALA A 90 11.66 -3.99 2.37
C ALA A 90 12.74 -3.16 1.65
N VAL A 91 12.38 -2.61 0.49
CA VAL A 91 13.12 -1.62 -0.31
C VAL A 91 12.16 -0.54 -0.77
#